data_AF-A0AAN7CD13-F1
#
_entry.id   AF-A0AAN7CD13-F1
#
_cell.length_a   1.000
_cell.length_b   1.000
_cell.length_c   1.000
_cell.angle_alpha   90.00
_cell.angle_beta   90.00
_cell.angle_gamma   90.00
#
_symmetry.space_group_name_H-M   'P 1'
#
loop_
_entity.id
_entity.type
_entity.pdbx_description
1 polymer ?
#
loop_
_entity_poly.entity_id
_entity_poly.type
_entity_poly.pdbx_seq_one_letter_code
_entity_poly.pdbx_strand_id
1 'polypeptide(L)' 'MCMSAVCPTCSKTTWRGCGSHIPSVFANIPEDEWCTCEPKVEKEGKQYPPQAPSGFGGMSWFNKQ' A
#
# COMPACT_ATOMS: atom_id res chain seq x y z
N MET A 1 4.17 -0.61 -14.53
CA MET A 1 4.44 -1.85 -13.76
C MET A 1 4.36 -1.52 -12.27
N CYS A 2 3.78 -2.39 -11.44
CA CYS A 2 3.83 -2.19 -9.99
C CYS A 2 5.09 -2.85 -9.43
N MET A 3 5.66 -2.25 -8.38
CA MET A 3 6.89 -2.70 -7.74
C MET A 3 6.72 -2.62 -6.22
N SER A 4 7.43 -3.47 -5.48
CA SER A 4 7.55 -3.37 -4.03
C SER A 4 8.33 -2.11 -3.66
N ALA A 5 7.92 -1.44 -2.59
CA ALA A 5 8.57 -0.26 -2.04
C ALA A 5 8.50 -0.29 -0.51
N VAL A 6 9.33 0.49 0.16
CA VAL A 6 9.27 0.64 1.62
C VAL A 6 8.36 1.81 1.98
N CYS A 7 7.48 1.61 2.96
CA CYS A 7 6.59 2.66 3.45
C CYS A 7 7.40 3.60 4.35
N PRO A 8 7.46 4.91 4.07
CA PRO A 8 8.20 5.84 4.93
C PRO A 8 7.53 6.06 6.30
N THR A 9 6.27 5.65 6.46
CA THR A 9 5.50 5.82 7.70
C THR A 9 5.70 4.67 8.68
N CYS A 10 5.55 3.43 8.22
CA CYS A 10 5.65 2.24 9.08
C CYS A 10 6.90 1.38 8.82
N SER A 11 7.74 1.75 7.85
CA SER A 11 8.94 1.00 7.43
C SER A 11 8.71 -0.43 6.94
N LYS A 12 7.45 -0.85 6.75
CA LYS A 12 7.07 -2.15 6.17
C LYS A 12 6.94 -2.08 4.64
N THR A 13 6.81 -3.25 4.01
CA THR A 13 6.72 -3.37 2.56
C THR A 13 5.33 -2.95 2.05
N THR A 14 5.34 -1.99 1.14
CA THR A 14 4.21 -1.47 0.38
C THR A 14 4.51 -1.64 -1.12
N TRP A 15 3.68 -1.08 -1.99
CA TRP A 15 3.84 -1.14 -3.43
C TRP A 15 3.71 0.26 -4.04
N ARG A 16 4.25 0.45 -5.24
CA ARG A 16 4.02 1.63 -6.09
C ARG A 16 3.62 1.19 -7.49
N GLY A 17 2.77 1.96 -8.17
CA GLY A 17 2.34 1.68 -9.54
C GLY A 17 0.85 1.92 -9.79
N CYS A 18 0.24 1.15 -10.70
CA CYS A 18 -1.18 1.33 -11.06
C CYS A 18 -2.18 0.57 -10.18
N GLY A 19 -1.72 -0.35 -9.32
CA GLY A 19 -2.57 -1.08 -8.38
C GLY A 19 -3.21 -2.36 -8.94
N SER A 20 -3.13 -2.60 -10.24
CA SER A 20 -3.62 -3.87 -10.83
C SER A 20 -2.67 -5.05 -10.63
N HIS A 21 -1.41 -4.80 -10.25
CA HIS A 21 -0.39 -5.85 -10.13
C HIS A 21 0.04 -6.08 -8.67
N ILE A 22 -0.72 -5.58 -7.70
CA ILE A 22 -0.45 -5.76 -6.26
C ILE A 22 -0.31 -7.24 -5.86
N PRO A 23 -1.19 -8.16 -6.29
CA PRO A 23 -1.09 -9.57 -5.91
C PRO A 23 0.25 -10.17 -6.36
N SER A 24 0.72 -9.82 -7.56
CA SER A 24 2.00 -10.26 -8.09
C SER A 24 3.19 -9.67 -7.33
N VAL A 25 3.09 -8.43 -6.85
CA VAL A 25 4.13 -7.79 -6.03
C VAL A 25 4.27 -8.49 -4.68
N PHE A 26 3.14 -8.85 -4.06
CA PHE A 26 3.12 -9.50 -2.75
C PHE A 26 3.13 -11.03 -2.79
N ALA A 27 3.19 -11.65 -3.97
CA ALA A 27 3.16 -13.11 -4.11
C ALA A 27 4.28 -13.82 -3.33
N ASN A 28 5.43 -13.17 -3.14
CA ASN A 28 6.59 -13.70 -2.42
C ASN A 28 6.86 -12.97 -1.09
N ILE A 29 5.93 -12.14 -0.62
CA ILE A 29 6.11 -11.32 0.58
C ILE A 29 5.10 -11.81 1.61
N PRO A 30 5.54 -12.29 2.79
CA PRO A 30 4.62 -12.73 3.83
C PRO A 30 3.80 -11.55 4.36
N GLU A 31 2.56 -11.81 4.78
CA GLU A 31 1.61 -10.78 5.24
C GLU A 31 2.12 -9.97 6.44
N ASP A 32 3.01 -10.55 7.25
CA ASP A 32 3.64 -9.86 8.39
C ASP A 32 4.50 -8.67 7.94
N GLU A 33 5.11 -8.78 6.76
CA GLU A 33 5.96 -7.74 6.18
C GLU A 33 5.15 -6.66 5.43
N TRP A 34 3.83 -6.82 5.32
CA TRP A 34 2.98 -5.88 4.58
C TRP A 34 2.74 -4.62 5.41
N CYS A 35 2.71 -3.48 4.72
CA CYS A 35 2.35 -2.21 5.33
C CYS A 35 0.95 -2.27 5.94
N THR A 36 0.84 -1.86 7.21
CA THR A 36 -0.42 -1.87 7.97
C THR A 36 -1.12 -0.52 7.98
N CYS A 37 -0.59 0.47 7.25
CA CYS A 37 -1.19 1.79 7.15
C CYS A 37 -2.56 1.73 6.45
N GLU A 38 -3.38 2.74 6.74
CA GLU A 38 -4.68 2.94 6.11
C GLU A 38 -4.63 4.11 5.10
N PRO A 39 -5.47 4.13 4.05
CA PRO A 39 -6.50 3.14 3.72
C PRO A 39 -5.95 1.91 2.96
N LYS A 40 -6.43 0.72 3.31
CA LYS A 40 -6.12 -0.51 2.55
C LYS A 40 -6.89 -0.50 1.22
N VAL A 41 -6.30 -1.12 0.21
CA VAL A 41 -6.91 -1.32 -1.11
C VAL A 41 -7.37 -2.75 -1.26
N GLU A 42 -8.62 -2.95 -1.67
CA GLU A 42 -9.12 -4.28 -1.99
C GLU A 42 -8.80 -4.64 -3.45
N LYS A 43 -8.20 -5.82 -3.65
CA LYS A 43 -8.02 -6.44 -4.96
C LYS A 43 -8.34 -7.91 -4.89
N GLU A 44 -9.21 -8.36 -5.81
CA GLU A 44 -9.60 -9.76 -5.93
C GLU A 44 -10.14 -10.35 -4.61
N GLY A 45 -10.85 -9.53 -3.82
CA GLY A 45 -11.38 -9.93 -2.52
C GLY A 45 -10.36 -10.02 -1.39
N LYS A 46 -9.09 -9.62 -1.62
CA LYS A 46 -8.06 -9.50 -0.58
C LYS A 46 -7.70 -8.03 -0.33
N GLN A 47 -7.56 -7.67 0.94
CA GLN A 47 -7.09 -6.35 1.34
C GLN A 47 -5.57 -6.28 1.29
N TYR A 48 -5.05 -5.27 0.61
CA TYR A 48 -3.63 -5.00 0.47
C TYR A 48 -3.26 -3.64 1.07
N PRO A 49 -1.98 -3.45 1.44
CA PRO A 49 -1.48 -2.16 1.90
C PRO A 49 -1.79 -1.01 0.93
N PRO A 50 -1.89 0.25 1.41
CA PRO A 50 -1.93 1.41 0.54
C PRO A 50 -0.71 1.48 -0.35
N GLN A 51 -0.82 2.22 -1.45
CA GLN A 51 0.34 2.61 -2.25
C GLN A 51 1.30 3.48 -1.43
N ALA A 52 2.61 3.28 -1.60
CA ALA A 52 3.59 4.13 -0.96
C ALA A 52 3.38 5.59 -1.37
N PRO A 53 3.42 6.55 -0.44
CA PRO A 53 3.23 7.96 -0.78
C PRO A 53 4.30 8.40 -1.77
N SER A 54 3.84 8.73 -2.97
CA SER A 54 4.60 9.51 -3.94
C SER A 54 4.63 10.92 -3.36
N GLY A 55 5.80 11.41 -2.93
CA GLY A 55 5.91 12.66 -2.17
C GLY A 55 5.14 13.81 -2.81
N PHE A 56 3.97 14.12 -2.25
CA PHE A 56 3.28 15.40 -2.05
C PHE A 56 1.81 15.09 -1.73
N GLY A 57 1.38 15.36 -0.49
CA GLY A 57 -0.02 15.58 -0.15
C GLY A 57 -0.92 14.34 -0.08
N GLY A 58 -0.84 13.61 1.01
CA GLY A 58 -1.87 12.64 1.41
C GLY A 58 -2.19 12.77 2.89
N MET A 59 -2.29 14.02 3.37
CA MET A 59 -2.68 14.28 4.74
C MET A 59 -4.13 13.82 4.90
N SER A 60 -4.33 12.79 5.72
CA SER A 60 -5.62 12.34 6.20
C SER A 60 -6.37 13.52 6.86
N TRP A 61 -7.11 14.28 6.06
CA TRP A 61 -8.01 15.37 6.49
C TRP A 61 -9.47 15.09 6.10
N PHE A 62 -9.82 13.83 5.82
CA PHE A 62 -11.22 13.41 5.81
C PHE A 62 -11.70 13.16 7.25
N ASN A 63 -11.69 14.21 8.06
CA ASN A 63 -12.56 14.29 9.23
C ASN A 63 -12.85 15.74 9.60
N LYS A 64 -13.90 16.31 9.00
CA LYS A 64 -14.83 17.24 9.67
C LYS A 64 -16.09 17.44 8.81
N GLN A 65 -17.17 16.75 9.22
CA GLN A 65 -18.61 17.13 9.22
C GLN A 65 -19.16 18.00 8.09
#